data_AF-A0AA47J042-F1
#
_entry.id   AF-A0AA47J042-F1
#
_cell.length_a   1.000
_cell.length_b   1.000
_cell.length_c   1.000
_cell.angle_alpha   90.00
_cell.angle_beta   90.00
_cell.angle_gamma   90.00
#
_symmetry.space_group_name_H-M   'P 1'
#
loop_
_entity.id
_entity.type
_entity.pdbx_description
1 polymer ?
#
loop_
_entity_poly.entity_id
_entity_poly.type
_entity_poly.pdbx_seq_one_letter_code
_entity_poly.pdbx_strand_id
1 'polypeptide(L)'
;MMKILLHSDMKKSIQQSGVGRAQLHQEMALESAGIAYTTNYKDDFDMVHINTVFPHSLVVAKKAKAAGKPVIYHAHSTMEDFKNSYTFSNQASLGFKYWLNTCYNSADLILTPSQYAKNLLEKYDIDKPIHVISNGIDLAYWQASQEEVANMRSRFNLRPDQKVAISVGLQIERKGIIEFVELAKQMPEVAFIWFGYSNPYTLPKDVKKAIATKLLNLIFAGYIPRDQVRVAYQMADVYLFMTHEETEGIVLLEALASKVNTIVSDLPVFDHLKADRDVYKANALEDFKVQLEGLLDGDLASLSENGYQQASLKSIQNIGQQYIYEYQYAGACQLEMQSDKKLSKILFSNFKR
;
A
#
# COMPACT_ATOMS: atom_id res chain seq x y z
N MET A 1 -8.64 8.75 27.97
CA MET A 1 -8.59 8.57 26.51
C MET A 1 -7.96 7.22 26.23
N MET A 2 -8.53 6.44 25.31
CA MET A 2 -8.01 5.13 24.93
C MET A 2 -6.66 5.28 24.24
N LYS A 3 -5.64 4.55 24.70
CA LYS A 3 -4.29 4.56 24.14
C LYS A 3 -4.05 3.33 23.28
N ILE A 4 -3.63 3.51 22.03
CA ILE A 4 -3.42 2.44 21.06
C ILE A 4 -1.94 2.06 20.97
N LEU A 5 -1.62 0.76 21.07
CA LEU A 5 -0.32 0.25 20.66
C LEU A 5 -0.32 0.00 19.15
N LEU A 6 0.45 0.78 18.39
CA LEU A 6 0.74 0.51 16.98
C LEU A 6 1.93 -0.45 16.89
N HIS A 7 1.64 -1.71 16.59
CA HIS A 7 2.64 -2.77 16.55
C HIS A 7 3.03 -3.14 15.12
N SER A 8 4.33 -3.09 14.85
CA SER A 8 4.94 -3.68 13.66
C SER A 8 6.25 -4.33 14.03
N ASP A 9 6.42 -5.58 13.61
CA ASP A 9 7.68 -6.28 13.71
C ASP A 9 8.70 -5.71 12.72
N MET A 10 9.98 -5.78 13.10
CA MET A 10 11.10 -5.39 12.24
C MET A 10 10.98 -3.96 11.66
N LYS A 11 10.50 -2.98 12.45
CA LYS A 11 10.22 -1.59 12.01
C LYS A 11 11.35 -0.99 11.13
N LYS A 12 12.62 -1.19 11.51
CA LYS A 12 13.78 -0.70 10.73
C LYS A 12 13.88 -1.32 9.33
N SER A 13 13.55 -2.60 9.19
CA SER A 13 13.62 -3.33 7.91
C SER A 13 12.43 -3.05 7.00
N ILE A 14 11.25 -2.76 7.57
CA ILE A 14 10.03 -2.48 6.79
C ILE A 14 9.80 -0.99 6.51
N GLN A 15 10.59 -0.09 7.10
CA GLN A 15 10.40 1.36 6.95
C GLN A 15 10.44 1.83 5.48
N GLN A 16 11.15 1.09 4.62
CA GLN A 16 11.26 1.37 3.19
C GLN A 16 10.19 0.65 2.34
N SER A 17 9.29 -0.12 2.95
CA SER A 17 8.22 -0.87 2.28
C SER A 17 6.88 -0.13 2.36
N GLY A 18 5.88 -0.64 1.62
CA GLY A 18 4.50 -0.14 1.72
C GLY A 18 3.93 -0.24 3.13
N VAL A 19 4.28 -1.27 3.91
CA VAL A 19 3.83 -1.42 5.30
C VAL A 19 4.43 -0.34 6.20
N GLY A 20 5.70 0.01 6.01
CA GLY A 20 6.33 1.13 6.73
C GLY A 20 5.66 2.47 6.42
N ARG A 21 5.26 2.68 5.16
CA ARG A 21 4.49 3.87 4.75
C ARG A 21 3.09 3.90 5.33
N ALA A 22 2.39 2.77 5.31
CA ALA A 22 1.08 2.61 5.93
C ALA A 22 1.11 2.95 7.42
N GLN A 23 2.12 2.45 8.15
CA GLN A 23 2.27 2.78 9.57
C GLN A 23 2.56 4.27 9.79
N LEU A 24 3.41 4.90 8.97
CA LEU A 24 3.65 6.35 9.07
C LEU A 24 2.34 7.15 8.87
N HIS A 25 1.56 6.82 7.85
CA HIS A 25 0.29 7.49 7.60
C HIS A 25 -0.73 7.20 8.71
N GLN A 26 -0.74 5.99 9.26
CA GLN A 26 -1.55 5.67 10.42
C GLN A 26 -1.16 6.53 11.64
N GLU A 27 0.13 6.65 11.95
CA GLU A 27 0.63 7.51 13.03
C GLU A 27 0.12 8.95 12.84
N MET A 28 0.25 9.51 11.63
CA MET A 28 -0.27 10.85 11.28
C MET A 28 -1.81 10.95 11.41
N ALA A 29 -2.54 9.90 11.02
CA ALA A 29 -4.00 9.87 11.10
C ALA A 29 -4.48 9.90 12.56
N LEU A 30 -3.80 9.14 13.43
CA LEU A 30 -4.09 9.14 14.87
C LEU A 30 -3.80 10.49 15.50
N GLU A 31 -2.66 11.11 15.16
CA GLU A 31 -2.32 12.47 15.62
C GLU A 31 -3.39 13.49 15.18
N SER A 32 -3.82 13.42 13.92
CA SER A 32 -4.85 14.34 13.37
C SER A 32 -6.21 14.22 14.07
N ALA A 33 -6.51 13.04 14.62
CA ALA A 33 -7.74 12.75 15.35
C ALA A 33 -7.61 12.90 16.87
N GLY A 34 -6.43 13.29 17.39
CA GLY A 34 -6.17 13.38 18.82
C GLY A 34 -6.18 12.02 19.54
N ILE A 35 -5.94 10.92 18.83
CA ILE A 35 -5.91 9.56 19.38
C ILE A 35 -4.51 9.30 19.95
N ALA A 36 -4.43 9.06 21.25
CA ALA A 36 -3.16 8.71 21.90
C ALA A 36 -2.65 7.35 21.43
N TYR A 37 -1.37 7.26 21.07
CA TYR A 37 -0.75 6.00 20.67
C TYR A 37 0.66 5.84 21.22
N THR A 38 1.17 4.61 21.14
CA THR A 38 2.58 4.27 21.36
C THR A 38 3.03 3.22 20.33
N THR A 39 4.31 3.22 19.98
CA THR A 39 4.93 2.15 19.18
C THR A 39 5.81 1.23 20.02
N ASN A 40 5.94 1.50 21.32
CA ASN A 40 6.72 0.70 22.25
C ASN A 40 5.80 -0.29 22.96
N TYR A 41 5.94 -1.58 22.65
CA TYR A 41 5.12 -2.65 23.23
C TYR A 41 5.28 -2.84 24.75
N LYS A 42 6.26 -2.17 25.37
CA LYS A 42 6.48 -2.15 26.82
C LYS A 42 5.68 -1.07 27.56
N ASP A 43 5.18 -0.07 26.84
CA ASP A 43 4.35 0.97 27.44
C ASP A 43 2.97 0.42 27.78
N ASP A 44 2.22 1.12 28.63
CA ASP A 44 0.80 0.82 28.82
C ASP A 44 -0.03 1.26 27.61
N PHE A 45 -1.10 0.51 27.33
CA PHE A 45 -2.03 0.69 26.22
C PHE A 45 -3.35 -0.03 26.50
N ASP A 46 -4.44 0.43 25.91
CA ASP A 46 -5.78 -0.15 26.09
C ASP A 46 -6.12 -1.14 24.95
N MET A 47 -5.55 -0.92 23.77
CA MET A 47 -5.82 -1.69 22.55
C MET A 47 -4.54 -1.88 21.74
N VAL A 48 -4.44 -2.98 20.99
CA VAL A 48 -3.34 -3.18 20.05
C VAL A 48 -3.85 -3.18 18.60
N HIS A 49 -3.15 -2.45 17.74
CA HIS A 49 -3.35 -2.43 16.30
C HIS A 49 -2.07 -2.91 15.62
N ILE A 50 -2.16 -4.03 14.93
CA ILE A 50 -1.02 -4.76 14.36
C ILE A 50 -0.97 -4.56 12.85
N ASN A 51 0.17 -4.12 12.33
CA ASN A 51 0.37 -3.87 10.88
C ASN A 51 1.24 -4.95 10.20
N THR A 52 1.70 -5.97 10.93
CA THR A 52 2.54 -7.03 10.36
C THR A 52 2.03 -8.41 10.73
N VAL A 53 2.23 -9.36 9.82
CA VAL A 53 1.87 -10.76 10.01
C VAL A 53 3.09 -11.61 10.38
N PHE A 54 4.13 -11.03 11.01
CA PHE A 54 5.30 -11.81 11.44
C PHE A 54 5.01 -12.59 12.73
N PRO A 55 5.78 -13.64 13.07
CA PRO A 55 5.47 -14.51 14.21
C PRO A 55 5.35 -13.79 15.56
N HIS A 56 6.13 -12.73 15.79
CA HIS A 56 6.06 -11.97 17.03
C HIS A 56 4.77 -11.14 17.13
N SER A 57 4.24 -10.65 16.01
CA SER A 57 2.94 -9.99 15.92
C SER A 57 1.81 -10.89 16.40
N LEU A 58 1.82 -12.17 16.01
CA LEU A 58 0.86 -13.17 16.50
C LEU A 58 1.00 -13.38 18.02
N VAL A 59 2.21 -13.37 18.55
CA VAL A 59 2.46 -13.46 19.99
C VAL A 59 1.89 -12.25 20.73
N VAL A 60 2.09 -11.04 20.19
CA VAL A 60 1.53 -9.80 20.74
C VAL A 60 0.00 -9.84 20.73
N ALA A 61 -0.61 -10.26 19.61
CA ALA A 61 -2.06 -10.43 19.49
C ALA A 61 -2.62 -11.37 20.57
N LYS A 62 -2.04 -12.57 20.69
CA LYS A 62 -2.48 -13.56 21.69
C LYS A 62 -2.33 -13.06 23.12
N LYS A 63 -1.24 -12.35 23.43
CA LYS A 63 -1.01 -11.76 24.76
C LYS A 63 -2.03 -10.66 25.09
N ALA A 64 -2.29 -9.75 24.15
CA ALA A 64 -3.30 -8.70 24.32
C ALA A 64 -4.70 -9.30 24.52
N LYS A 65 -5.07 -10.29 23.71
CA LYS A 65 -6.36 -10.99 23.81
C LYS A 65 -6.51 -11.73 25.15
N ALA A 66 -5.45 -12.39 25.62
CA ALA A 66 -5.44 -13.04 26.93
C ALA A 66 -5.54 -12.03 28.09
N ALA A 67 -5.01 -10.82 27.92
CA ALA A 67 -5.12 -9.72 28.88
C ALA A 67 -6.47 -8.98 28.79
N GLY A 68 -7.40 -9.43 27.94
CA GLY A 68 -8.67 -8.73 27.76
C GLY A 68 -8.49 -7.33 27.19
N LYS A 69 -7.57 -7.16 26.23
CA LYS A 69 -7.43 -5.94 25.41
C LYS A 69 -7.89 -6.22 23.98
N PRO A 70 -8.62 -5.30 23.31
CA PRO A 70 -9.01 -5.49 21.92
C PRO A 70 -7.80 -5.58 20.98
N VAL A 71 -7.92 -6.42 19.96
CA VAL A 71 -6.88 -6.66 18.96
C VAL A 71 -7.41 -6.32 17.57
N ILE A 72 -6.71 -5.43 16.88
CA ILE A 72 -6.95 -5.11 15.47
C ILE A 72 -5.77 -5.61 14.64
N TYR A 73 -6.06 -6.23 13.50
CA TYR A 73 -5.08 -6.49 12.45
C TYR A 73 -5.36 -5.61 11.23
N HIS A 74 -4.37 -4.83 10.80
CA HIS A 74 -4.39 -4.19 9.49
C HIS A 74 -3.81 -5.16 8.47
N ALA A 75 -4.66 -5.69 7.60
CA ALA A 75 -4.31 -6.67 6.60
C ALA A 75 -3.69 -6.01 5.36
N HIS A 76 -2.39 -5.71 5.46
CA HIS A 76 -1.58 -5.20 4.35
C HIS A 76 -1.11 -6.29 3.38
N SER A 77 -1.40 -7.56 3.65
CA SER A 77 -0.94 -8.71 2.86
C SER A 77 -2.05 -9.72 2.61
N THR A 78 -2.01 -10.31 1.41
CA THR A 78 -2.89 -11.39 0.96
C THR A 78 -2.05 -12.52 0.34
N MET A 79 -2.66 -13.65 0.03
CA MET A 79 -2.01 -14.68 -0.78
C MET A 79 -1.73 -14.15 -2.19
N GLU A 80 -2.64 -13.35 -2.72
CA GLU A 80 -2.58 -12.81 -4.08
C GLU A 80 -1.42 -11.83 -4.24
N ASP A 81 -1.22 -10.89 -3.31
CA ASP A 81 -0.10 -9.93 -3.39
C ASP A 81 1.27 -10.59 -3.13
N PHE A 82 1.28 -11.71 -2.41
CA PHE A 82 2.48 -12.50 -2.16
C PHE A 82 2.93 -13.26 -3.42
N LYS A 83 1.99 -13.75 -4.24
CA LYS A 83 2.31 -14.40 -5.52
C LYS A 83 3.06 -13.44 -6.44
N ASN A 84 3.94 -14.00 -7.28
CA ASN A 84 4.75 -13.28 -8.26
C ASN A 84 5.62 -12.15 -7.66
N SER A 85 5.86 -12.15 -6.34
CA SER A 85 6.72 -11.14 -5.69
C SER A 85 8.17 -11.61 -5.60
N TYR A 86 8.39 -12.90 -5.31
CA TYR A 86 9.72 -13.47 -5.07
C TYR A 86 9.85 -14.88 -5.64
N THR A 87 11.09 -15.36 -5.79
CA THR A 87 11.35 -16.78 -6.14
C THR A 87 10.67 -17.69 -5.11
N PHE A 88 9.97 -18.73 -5.59
CA PHE A 88 9.16 -19.66 -4.79
C PHE A 88 7.90 -19.13 -4.10
N SER A 89 7.57 -17.84 -4.24
CA SER A 89 6.35 -17.27 -3.64
C SER A 89 5.07 -17.98 -4.06
N ASN A 90 4.95 -18.37 -5.34
CA ASN A 90 3.78 -19.09 -5.83
C ASN A 90 3.63 -20.47 -5.17
N GLN A 91 4.73 -21.19 -4.98
CA GLN A 91 4.73 -22.50 -4.31
C GLN A 91 4.40 -22.37 -2.82
N ALA A 92 4.86 -21.31 -2.17
CA ALA A 92 4.59 -21.04 -0.75
C ALA A 92 3.23 -20.38 -0.48
N SER A 93 2.50 -19.95 -1.52
CA SER A 93 1.30 -19.11 -1.39
C SER A 93 0.19 -19.73 -0.54
N LEU A 94 -0.08 -21.03 -0.66
CA LEU A 94 -1.08 -21.71 0.18
C LEU A 94 -0.67 -21.76 1.66
N GLY A 95 0.62 -22.00 1.93
CA GLY A 95 1.16 -21.95 3.29
C GLY A 95 1.07 -20.54 3.88
N PHE A 96 1.32 -19.52 3.05
CA PHE A 96 1.13 -18.13 3.44
C PHE A 96 -0.33 -17.81 3.73
N LYS A 97 -1.28 -18.27 2.90
CA LYS A 97 -2.73 -18.14 3.17
C LYS A 97 -3.11 -18.76 4.53
N TYR A 98 -2.65 -19.97 4.82
CA TYR A 98 -2.89 -20.61 6.12
C TYR A 98 -2.34 -19.80 7.29
N TRP A 99 -1.14 -19.25 7.12
CA TRP A 99 -0.52 -18.37 8.10
C TRP A 99 -1.30 -17.05 8.30
N LEU A 100 -1.78 -16.44 7.21
CA LEU A 100 -2.64 -15.25 7.26
C LEU A 100 -3.93 -15.54 8.01
N ASN A 101 -4.60 -16.67 7.75
CA ASN A 101 -5.80 -17.08 8.50
C ASN A 101 -5.49 -17.16 10.01
N THR A 102 -4.35 -17.73 10.38
CA THR A 102 -3.91 -17.84 11.78
C THR A 102 -3.71 -16.46 12.43
N CYS A 103 -3.08 -15.53 11.72
CA CYS A 103 -2.85 -14.17 12.21
C CYS A 103 -4.17 -13.39 12.32
N TYR A 104 -4.95 -13.36 11.25
CA TYR A 104 -6.16 -12.54 11.18
C TYR A 104 -7.27 -13.06 12.11
N ASN A 105 -7.41 -14.38 12.30
CA ASN A 105 -8.35 -14.93 13.29
C ASN A 105 -7.95 -14.68 14.75
N SER A 106 -6.73 -14.20 15.00
CA SER A 106 -6.32 -13.77 16.36
C SER A 106 -6.87 -12.39 16.73
N ALA A 107 -7.37 -11.62 15.76
CA ALA A 107 -7.95 -10.30 15.98
C ALA A 107 -9.40 -10.37 16.52
N ASP A 108 -9.91 -9.21 16.92
CA ASP A 108 -11.32 -8.93 17.16
C ASP A 108 -11.94 -8.15 15.99
N LEU A 109 -11.11 -7.37 15.27
CA LEU A 109 -11.45 -6.67 14.03
C LEU A 109 -10.28 -6.72 13.04
N ILE A 110 -10.59 -6.91 11.76
CA ILE A 110 -9.62 -6.80 10.67
C ILE A 110 -9.93 -5.55 9.87
N LEU A 111 -8.91 -4.76 9.58
CA LEU A 111 -8.98 -3.61 8.69
C LEU A 111 -8.25 -3.91 7.38
N THR A 112 -8.84 -3.59 6.25
CA THR A 112 -8.21 -3.71 4.93
C THR A 112 -8.11 -2.36 4.24
N PRO A 113 -7.05 -2.13 3.44
CA PRO A 113 -6.83 -0.83 2.80
C PRO A 113 -7.78 -0.55 1.62
N SER A 114 -8.48 -1.56 1.12
CA SER A 114 -9.46 -1.42 0.04
C SER A 114 -10.61 -2.42 0.15
N GLN A 115 -11.70 -2.13 -0.57
CA GLN A 115 -12.80 -3.07 -0.74
C GLN A 115 -12.37 -4.35 -1.48
N TYR A 116 -11.42 -4.24 -2.41
CA TYR A 116 -10.87 -5.40 -3.10
C TYR A 116 -10.15 -6.35 -2.13
N ALA A 117 -9.29 -5.82 -1.27
CA ALA A 117 -8.60 -6.62 -0.25
C ALA A 117 -9.60 -7.27 0.73
N LYS A 118 -10.68 -6.55 1.13
CA LYS A 118 -11.79 -7.15 1.90
C LYS A 118 -12.42 -8.33 1.16
N ASN A 119 -12.80 -8.15 -0.10
CA ASN A 119 -13.43 -9.19 -0.91
C ASN A 119 -12.52 -10.42 -1.11
N LEU A 120 -11.20 -10.24 -1.11
CA LEU A 120 -10.25 -11.36 -1.11
C LEU A 120 -10.26 -12.11 0.22
N LEU A 121 -10.15 -11.40 1.33
CA LEU A 121 -10.11 -12.00 2.67
C LEU A 121 -11.44 -12.64 3.08
N GLU A 122 -12.58 -12.18 2.58
CA GLU A 122 -13.88 -12.84 2.77
C GLU A 122 -13.93 -14.25 2.15
N LYS A 123 -13.02 -14.57 1.21
CA LYS A 123 -12.85 -15.91 0.63
C LYS A 123 -11.83 -16.78 1.40
N TYR A 124 -11.33 -16.27 2.51
CA TYR A 124 -10.38 -16.98 3.37
C TYR A 124 -11.14 -17.65 4.51
N ASP A 125 -10.45 -18.52 5.26
CA ASP A 125 -11.03 -19.14 6.45
C ASP A 125 -10.87 -18.16 7.62
N ILE A 126 -11.59 -17.05 7.55
CA ILE A 126 -11.57 -15.93 8.50
C ILE A 126 -13.00 -15.69 8.99
N ASP A 127 -13.21 -15.78 10.29
CA ASP A 127 -14.52 -15.65 10.96
C ASP A 127 -14.66 -14.34 11.74
N LYS A 128 -13.85 -13.33 11.38
CA LYS A 128 -13.77 -12.04 12.06
C LYS A 128 -14.35 -10.92 11.19
N PRO A 129 -14.94 -9.87 11.80
CA PRO A 129 -15.43 -8.73 11.03
C PRO A 129 -14.28 -8.06 10.27
N ILE A 130 -14.55 -7.68 9.02
CA ILE A 130 -13.60 -7.03 8.12
C ILE A 130 -14.18 -5.68 7.67
N HIS A 131 -13.52 -4.59 8.05
CA HIS A 131 -13.86 -3.22 7.64
C HIS A 131 -12.78 -2.64 6.74
N VAL A 132 -13.16 -1.63 5.95
CA VAL A 132 -12.26 -0.98 4.98
C VAL A 132 -11.86 0.39 5.50
N ILE A 133 -10.56 0.64 5.57
CA ILE A 133 -9.99 1.95 5.86
C ILE A 133 -8.73 2.12 5.00
N SER A 134 -8.68 3.17 4.19
CA SER A 134 -7.50 3.45 3.35
C SER A 134 -6.26 3.68 4.23
N ASN A 135 -5.08 3.40 3.68
CA ASN A 135 -3.81 3.78 4.30
C ASN A 135 -3.68 5.30 4.50
N GLY A 136 -4.44 6.09 3.73
CA GLY A 136 -4.45 7.54 3.80
C GLY A 136 -3.30 8.20 3.04
N ILE A 137 -3.44 9.50 2.80
CA ILE A 137 -2.44 10.31 2.09
C ILE A 137 -2.30 11.72 2.67
N ASP A 138 -1.07 12.16 2.88
CA ASP A 138 -0.72 13.51 3.34
C ASP A 138 -0.62 14.48 2.15
N LEU A 139 -1.76 15.02 1.72
CA LEU A 139 -1.88 15.84 0.51
C LEU A 139 -0.91 17.03 0.48
N ALA A 140 -0.69 17.69 1.63
CA ALA A 140 0.16 18.87 1.72
C ALA A 140 1.64 18.51 1.52
N TYR A 141 2.04 17.32 1.99
CA TYR A 141 3.41 16.86 1.82
C TYR A 141 3.76 16.65 0.35
N TRP A 142 2.83 16.14 -0.49
CA TRP A 142 3.10 15.73 -1.88
C TRP A 142 3.18 16.87 -2.90
N GLN A 143 3.59 18.07 -2.48
CA GLN A 143 3.85 19.23 -3.33
C GLN A 143 5.36 19.53 -3.39
N ALA A 144 5.89 19.86 -4.56
CA ALA A 144 7.28 20.20 -4.79
C ALA A 144 7.38 21.60 -5.41
N SER A 145 8.42 22.33 -5.05
CA SER A 145 8.76 23.61 -5.67
C SER A 145 9.36 23.39 -7.07
N GLN A 146 9.26 24.42 -7.91
CA GLN A 146 9.89 24.43 -9.24
C GLN A 146 11.41 24.27 -9.17
N GLU A 147 12.05 24.78 -8.11
CA GLU A 147 13.48 24.61 -7.88
C GLU A 147 13.84 23.15 -7.58
N GLU A 148 13.08 22.46 -6.71
CA GLU A 148 13.28 21.04 -6.44
C GLU A 148 13.16 20.21 -7.72
N VAL A 149 12.14 20.50 -8.54
CA VAL A 149 11.92 19.82 -9.83
C VAL A 149 13.09 20.07 -10.79
N ALA A 150 13.52 21.33 -10.96
CA ALA A 150 14.65 21.68 -11.83
C ALA A 150 15.96 20.99 -11.39
N ASN A 151 16.22 20.98 -10.08
CA ASN A 151 17.37 20.29 -9.50
C ASN A 151 17.30 18.77 -9.76
N MET A 152 16.12 18.15 -9.67
CA MET A 152 15.97 16.74 -9.98
C MET A 152 16.17 16.44 -11.47
N ARG A 153 15.65 17.27 -12.37
CA ARG A 153 15.90 17.12 -13.82
C ARG A 153 17.39 17.17 -14.15
N SER A 154 18.11 18.10 -13.51
CA SER A 154 19.57 18.23 -13.66
C SER A 154 20.31 16.98 -13.16
N ARG A 155 19.93 16.41 -12.01
CA ARG A 155 20.53 15.18 -11.46
C ARG A 155 20.44 13.98 -12.40
N PHE A 156 19.39 13.92 -13.22
CA PHE A 156 19.19 12.87 -14.22
C PHE A 156 19.70 13.25 -15.62
N ASN A 157 20.38 14.40 -15.77
CA ASN A 157 20.87 14.94 -17.05
C ASN A 157 19.77 15.03 -18.13
N LEU A 158 18.55 15.36 -17.73
CA LEU A 158 17.41 15.50 -18.64
C LEU A 158 17.51 16.80 -19.42
N ARG A 159 17.23 16.75 -20.73
CA ARG A 159 17.10 17.98 -21.54
C ARG A 159 15.88 18.79 -21.08
N PRO A 160 15.85 20.12 -21.29
CA PRO A 160 14.72 20.96 -20.89
C PRO A 160 13.36 20.45 -21.38
N ASP A 161 13.30 19.92 -22.60
CA ASP A 161 12.11 19.43 -23.30
C ASP A 161 11.98 17.89 -23.29
N GLN A 162 12.90 17.18 -22.63
CA GLN A 162 12.87 15.71 -22.56
C GLN A 162 11.59 15.26 -21.85
N LYS A 163 10.74 14.53 -22.56
CA LYS A 163 9.58 13.82 -22.00
C LYS A 163 10.04 12.71 -21.06
N VAL A 164 9.38 12.58 -19.92
CA VAL A 164 9.75 11.66 -18.84
C VAL A 164 8.56 10.83 -18.39
N ALA A 165 8.69 9.51 -18.50
CA ALA A 165 7.79 8.54 -17.90
C ALA A 165 8.47 7.89 -16.70
N ILE A 166 7.78 7.79 -15.55
CA ILE A 166 8.37 7.17 -14.36
C ILE A 166 7.52 6.03 -13.82
N SER A 167 8.16 5.15 -13.05
CA SER A 167 7.45 4.26 -12.13
C SER A 167 8.13 4.26 -10.76
N VAL A 168 7.38 3.93 -9.73
CA VAL A 168 7.82 3.95 -8.32
C VAL A 168 7.35 2.67 -7.65
N GLY A 169 8.31 1.88 -7.14
CA GLY A 169 8.00 0.65 -6.44
C GLY A 169 9.15 -0.35 -6.40
N LEU A 170 8.96 -1.43 -5.66
CA LEU A 170 9.89 -2.56 -5.64
C LEU A 170 10.05 -3.13 -7.06
N GLN A 171 11.27 -3.53 -7.39
CA GLN A 171 11.61 -4.15 -8.67
C GLN A 171 11.21 -5.64 -8.65
N ILE A 172 9.92 -5.91 -8.67
CA ILE A 172 9.34 -7.27 -8.66
C ILE A 172 8.36 -7.41 -9.82
N GLU A 173 8.13 -8.65 -10.26
CA GLU A 173 7.28 -8.97 -11.43
C GLU A 173 5.87 -8.39 -11.27
N ARG A 174 5.26 -8.57 -10.10
CA ARG A 174 3.94 -8.00 -9.75
C ARG A 174 3.81 -6.48 -9.99
N LYS A 175 4.92 -5.72 -9.99
CA LYS A 175 4.89 -4.26 -10.18
C LYS A 175 4.97 -3.83 -11.65
N GLY A 176 5.06 -4.77 -12.60
CA GLY A 176 5.07 -4.45 -14.03
C GLY A 176 6.43 -4.03 -14.57
N ILE A 177 7.53 -4.44 -13.91
CA ILE A 177 8.88 -4.01 -14.30
C ILE A 177 9.30 -4.54 -15.68
N ILE A 178 8.77 -5.69 -16.09
CA ILE A 178 9.10 -6.27 -17.41
C ILE A 178 8.42 -5.42 -18.49
N GLU A 179 7.14 -5.13 -18.32
CA GLU A 179 6.31 -4.31 -19.18
C GLU A 179 6.86 -2.88 -19.31
N PHE A 180 7.32 -2.29 -18.21
CA PHE A 180 7.98 -0.99 -18.21
C PHE A 180 9.24 -0.97 -19.09
N VAL A 181 10.07 -2.04 -19.01
CA VAL A 181 11.26 -2.16 -19.85
C VAL A 181 10.91 -2.39 -21.31
N GLU A 182 9.89 -3.21 -21.61
CA GLU A 182 9.44 -3.41 -22.99
C GLU A 182 8.84 -2.12 -23.59
N LEU A 183 8.13 -1.30 -22.80
CA LEU A 183 7.64 0.00 -23.25
C LEU A 183 8.80 0.96 -23.55
N ALA A 184 9.82 0.99 -22.69
CA ALA A 184 11.01 1.82 -22.89
C ALA A 184 11.78 1.48 -24.18
N LYS A 185 11.77 0.21 -24.61
CA LYS A 185 12.37 -0.19 -25.91
C LYS A 185 11.59 0.33 -27.11
N GLN A 186 10.28 0.49 -26.96
CA GLN A 186 9.38 0.92 -28.04
C GLN A 186 9.35 2.44 -28.21
N MET A 187 9.77 3.19 -27.19
CA MET A 187 9.70 4.65 -27.13
C MET A 187 11.08 5.27 -26.80
N PRO A 188 12.09 5.14 -27.68
CA PRO A 188 13.46 5.58 -27.43
C PRO A 188 13.62 7.09 -27.21
N GLU A 189 12.64 7.89 -27.63
CA GLU A 189 12.58 9.34 -27.47
C GLU A 189 12.15 9.80 -26.06
N VAL A 190 11.49 8.93 -25.28
CA VAL A 190 11.02 9.21 -23.91
C VAL A 190 12.02 8.69 -22.88
N ALA A 191 12.32 9.48 -21.85
CA ALA A 191 13.14 9.03 -20.73
C ALA A 191 12.30 8.23 -19.74
N PHE A 192 12.64 6.97 -19.53
CA PHE A 192 12.02 6.06 -18.57
C PHE A 192 12.87 5.96 -17.30
N ILE A 193 12.28 6.29 -16.15
CA ILE A 193 12.98 6.22 -14.86
C ILE A 193 12.19 5.38 -13.86
N TRP A 194 12.79 4.29 -13.39
CA TRP A 194 12.24 3.46 -12.32
C TRP A 194 12.89 3.80 -10.99
N PHE A 195 12.08 4.25 -10.03
CA PHE A 195 12.50 4.51 -8.65
C PHE A 195 12.11 3.35 -7.74
N GLY A 196 13.10 2.80 -7.06
CA GLY A 196 12.95 1.67 -6.14
C GLY A 196 14.02 0.62 -6.34
N TYR A 197 14.07 -0.31 -5.38
CA TYR A 197 15.11 -1.33 -5.33
C TYR A 197 14.52 -2.62 -4.75
N SER A 198 14.92 -3.74 -5.34
CA SER A 198 14.72 -5.06 -4.74
C SER A 198 16.05 -5.78 -4.66
N ASN A 199 16.24 -6.61 -3.64
CA ASN A 199 17.41 -7.46 -3.54
C ASN A 199 17.44 -8.46 -4.72
N PRO A 200 18.43 -8.40 -5.63
CA PRO A 200 18.47 -9.28 -6.79
C PRO A 200 18.43 -10.77 -6.44
N TYR A 201 18.97 -11.20 -5.29
CA TYR A 201 19.01 -12.61 -4.93
C TYR A 201 17.61 -13.24 -4.76
N THR A 202 16.58 -12.45 -4.42
CA THR A 202 15.22 -12.94 -4.19
C THR A 202 14.34 -12.92 -5.45
N LEU A 203 14.85 -12.37 -6.55
CA LEU A 203 14.07 -12.09 -7.77
C LEU A 203 14.07 -13.26 -8.76
N PRO A 204 12.95 -13.49 -9.47
CA PRO A 204 12.89 -14.37 -10.63
C PRO A 204 13.90 -14.00 -11.72
N LYS A 205 14.23 -14.96 -12.60
CA LYS A 205 15.23 -14.77 -13.67
C LYS A 205 14.84 -13.65 -14.65
N ASP A 206 13.57 -13.56 -15.01
CA ASP A 206 13.11 -12.58 -16.02
C ASP A 206 13.13 -11.16 -15.47
N VAL A 207 12.78 -10.98 -14.18
CA VAL A 207 12.95 -9.70 -13.48
C VAL A 207 14.42 -9.27 -13.43
N LYS A 208 15.33 -10.20 -13.12
CA LYS A 208 16.78 -9.92 -13.16
C LYS A 208 17.24 -9.46 -14.54
N LYS A 209 16.72 -10.09 -15.60
CA LYS A 209 17.00 -9.73 -17.00
C LYS A 209 16.46 -8.34 -17.33
N ALA A 210 15.24 -8.01 -16.90
CA ALA A 210 14.66 -6.68 -17.08
C ALA A 210 15.53 -5.60 -16.42
N ILE A 211 15.91 -5.77 -15.15
CA ILE A 211 16.77 -4.82 -14.41
C ILE A 211 18.17 -4.69 -15.05
N ALA A 212 18.70 -5.77 -15.61
CA ALA A 212 20.01 -5.77 -16.28
C ALA A 212 19.99 -5.12 -17.68
N THR A 213 18.80 -4.81 -18.22
CA THR A 213 18.65 -4.22 -19.55
C THR A 213 19.30 -2.83 -19.59
N LYS A 214 20.07 -2.57 -20.65
CA LYS A 214 20.74 -1.29 -20.89
C LYS A 214 20.14 -0.63 -22.12
N LEU A 215 19.45 0.48 -21.93
CA LEU A 215 18.96 1.38 -22.99
C LEU A 215 19.43 2.79 -22.66
N LEU A 216 19.63 3.63 -23.67
CA LEU A 216 20.04 5.02 -23.47
C LEU A 216 18.97 5.85 -22.76
N ASN A 217 17.71 5.47 -22.91
CA ASN A 217 16.54 6.15 -22.37
C ASN A 217 15.96 5.48 -21.11
N LEU A 218 16.61 4.45 -20.54
CA LEU A 218 16.12 3.72 -19.37
C LEU A 218 17.07 3.82 -18.18
N ILE A 219 16.55 4.30 -17.05
CA ILE A 219 17.30 4.49 -15.81
C ILE A 219 16.62 3.72 -14.66
N PHE A 220 17.33 2.77 -14.07
CA PHE A 220 16.98 2.22 -12.76
C PHE A 220 17.68 3.04 -11.67
N ALA A 221 16.97 4.00 -11.08
CA ALA A 221 17.53 4.97 -10.14
C ALA A 221 17.85 4.38 -8.76
N GLY A 222 17.36 3.18 -8.46
CA GLY A 222 17.47 2.56 -7.14
C GLY A 222 16.53 3.22 -6.12
N TYR A 223 16.75 2.92 -4.84
CA TYR A 223 15.97 3.51 -3.76
C TYR A 223 16.30 5.01 -3.62
N ILE A 224 15.27 5.84 -3.56
CA ILE A 224 15.38 7.25 -3.19
C ILE A 224 14.51 7.57 -1.96
N PRO A 225 14.92 8.51 -1.10
CA PRO A 225 14.14 8.98 0.05
C PRO A 225 12.76 9.54 -0.33
N ARG A 226 11.83 9.59 0.64
CA ARG A 226 10.41 10.00 0.44
C ARG A 226 10.28 11.41 -0.17
N ASP A 227 11.06 12.34 0.34
CA ASP A 227 11.17 13.73 -0.13
C ASP A 227 11.60 13.78 -1.59
N GLN A 228 12.47 12.88 -2.03
CA GLN A 228 12.87 12.79 -3.43
C GLN A 228 11.80 12.10 -4.29
N VAL A 229 11.11 11.07 -3.79
CA VAL A 229 9.99 10.44 -4.53
C VAL A 229 8.91 11.47 -4.86
N ARG A 230 8.58 12.34 -3.89
CA ARG A 230 7.66 13.46 -4.10
C ARG A 230 8.06 14.34 -5.28
N VAL A 231 9.32 14.72 -5.35
CA VAL A 231 9.83 15.58 -6.43
C VAL A 231 9.86 14.80 -7.76
N ALA A 232 10.14 13.49 -7.72
CA ALA A 232 10.16 12.64 -8.90
C ALA A 232 8.79 12.60 -9.60
N TYR A 233 7.69 12.48 -8.86
CA TYR A 233 6.34 12.54 -9.44
C TYR A 233 6.09 13.84 -10.20
N GLN A 234 6.49 14.99 -9.65
CA GLN A 234 6.29 16.30 -10.30
C GLN A 234 7.32 16.64 -11.37
N MET A 235 8.45 15.92 -11.41
CA MET A 235 9.42 15.98 -12.49
C MET A 235 8.93 15.27 -13.76
N ALA A 236 8.10 14.24 -13.58
CA ALA A 236 7.62 13.39 -14.66
C ALA A 236 6.45 14.02 -15.43
N ASP A 237 6.39 13.73 -16.73
CA ASP A 237 5.21 14.03 -17.54
C ASP A 237 4.09 13.02 -17.27
N VAL A 238 4.46 11.74 -17.10
CA VAL A 238 3.53 10.63 -16.85
C VAL A 238 4.08 9.64 -15.81
N TYR A 239 3.24 9.22 -14.87
CA TYR A 239 3.46 8.08 -13.99
C TYR A 239 2.78 6.83 -14.56
N LEU A 240 3.56 5.77 -14.72
CA LEU A 240 3.13 4.46 -15.20
C LEU A 240 3.01 3.50 -14.02
N PHE A 241 1.78 3.10 -13.70
CA PHE A 241 1.49 2.13 -12.65
C PHE A 241 1.02 0.80 -13.23
N MET A 242 1.97 0.08 -13.82
CA MET A 242 1.77 -1.15 -14.59
C MET A 242 1.64 -2.41 -13.70
N THR A 243 1.10 -2.28 -12.49
CA THR A 243 1.05 -3.40 -11.54
C THR A 243 0.04 -4.48 -11.96
N HIS A 244 0.27 -5.72 -11.54
CA HIS A 244 -0.62 -6.86 -11.80
C HIS A 244 -1.51 -7.22 -10.60
N GLU A 245 -1.18 -6.73 -9.41
CA GLU A 245 -1.92 -7.02 -8.17
C GLU A 245 -1.53 -6.01 -7.09
N GLU A 246 -2.47 -5.50 -6.31
CA GLU A 246 -2.25 -4.59 -5.16
C GLU A 246 -3.34 -4.76 -4.10
N THR A 247 -3.00 -4.44 -2.85
CA THR A 247 -3.98 -4.31 -1.76
C THR A 247 -4.63 -2.94 -1.72
N GLU A 248 -3.92 -1.88 -2.12
CA GLU A 248 -4.46 -0.53 -2.37
C GLU A 248 -3.58 0.28 -3.33
N GLY A 249 -2.26 0.20 -3.16
CA GLY A 249 -1.31 1.00 -3.95
C GLY A 249 -1.08 2.39 -3.36
N ILE A 250 -0.36 2.48 -2.23
CA ILE A 250 0.00 3.78 -1.61
C ILE A 250 0.71 4.69 -2.63
N VAL A 251 1.63 4.15 -3.44
CA VAL A 251 2.34 4.90 -4.49
C VAL A 251 1.40 5.50 -5.55
N LEU A 252 0.22 4.91 -5.77
CA LEU A 252 -0.80 5.53 -6.61
C LEU A 252 -1.41 6.75 -5.92
N LEU A 253 -1.75 6.66 -4.63
CA LEU A 253 -2.24 7.82 -3.86
C LEU A 253 -1.20 8.95 -3.84
N GLU A 254 0.09 8.61 -3.70
CA GLU A 254 1.21 9.56 -3.74
C GLU A 254 1.31 10.26 -5.11
N ALA A 255 1.18 9.52 -6.21
CA ALA A 255 1.17 10.07 -7.56
C ALA A 255 -0.03 11.01 -7.79
N LEU A 256 -1.24 10.55 -7.44
CA LEU A 256 -2.46 11.33 -7.58
C LEU A 256 -2.41 12.61 -6.73
N ALA A 257 -1.90 12.54 -5.51
CA ALA A 257 -1.68 13.70 -4.65
C ALA A 257 -0.65 14.69 -5.22
N SER A 258 0.30 14.18 -6.01
CA SER A 258 1.33 14.98 -6.70
C SER A 258 0.86 15.58 -8.03
N LYS A 259 -0.38 15.31 -8.47
CA LYS A 259 -0.98 15.80 -9.73
C LYS A 259 -0.18 15.43 -10.99
N VAL A 260 0.55 14.33 -10.98
CA VAL A 260 1.17 13.79 -12.20
C VAL A 260 0.12 13.08 -13.06
N ASN A 261 0.22 13.19 -14.39
CA ASN A 261 -0.62 12.38 -15.27
C ASN A 261 -0.36 10.90 -14.96
N THR A 262 -1.41 10.11 -14.81
CA THR A 262 -1.30 8.75 -14.31
C THR A 262 -2.03 7.78 -15.22
N ILE A 263 -1.30 6.76 -15.66
CA ILE A 263 -1.86 5.59 -16.35
C ILE A 263 -1.71 4.40 -15.40
N VAL A 264 -2.81 3.70 -15.11
CA VAL A 264 -2.83 2.54 -14.21
C VAL A 264 -3.28 1.29 -14.96
N SER A 265 -2.83 0.12 -14.50
CA SER A 265 -3.43 -1.14 -14.95
C SER A 265 -4.91 -1.19 -14.62
N ASP A 266 -5.73 -1.73 -15.50
CA ASP A 266 -7.16 -1.93 -15.26
C ASP A 266 -7.37 -3.16 -14.35
N LEU A 267 -7.30 -2.92 -13.04
CA LEU A 267 -7.46 -3.94 -12.00
C LEU A 267 -8.65 -3.64 -11.09
N PRO A 268 -9.34 -4.68 -10.55
CA PRO A 268 -10.49 -4.49 -9.65
C PRO A 268 -10.21 -3.63 -8.41
N VAL A 269 -8.97 -3.64 -7.90
CA VAL A 269 -8.55 -2.78 -6.78
C VAL A 269 -8.69 -1.28 -7.11
N PHE A 270 -8.64 -0.91 -8.39
CA PHE A 270 -8.78 0.45 -8.89
C PHE A 270 -10.17 0.76 -9.48
N ASP A 271 -11.19 -0.08 -9.28
CA ASP A 271 -12.57 0.18 -9.77
C ASP A 271 -13.19 1.45 -9.19
N HIS A 272 -12.69 1.90 -8.04
CA HIS A 272 -13.08 3.17 -7.43
C HIS A 272 -12.59 4.40 -8.23
N LEU A 273 -11.62 4.24 -9.13
CA LEU A 273 -11.16 5.27 -10.06
C LEU A 273 -11.80 5.02 -11.43
N LYS A 274 -12.55 6.00 -11.95
CA LYS A 274 -13.20 5.88 -13.25
C LYS A 274 -12.21 6.15 -14.38
N ALA A 275 -12.16 5.22 -15.34
CA ALA A 275 -11.39 5.39 -16.57
C ALA A 275 -11.83 6.66 -17.34
N ASP A 276 -10.87 7.31 -17.99
CA ASP A 276 -11.04 8.52 -18.82
C ASP A 276 -11.63 9.73 -18.07
N ARG A 277 -11.73 9.64 -16.74
CA ARG A 277 -12.17 10.72 -15.86
C ARG A 277 -11.19 10.98 -14.74
N ASP A 278 -10.88 9.97 -13.95
CA ASP A 278 -10.02 10.10 -12.77
C ASP A 278 -8.57 9.73 -13.12
N VAL A 279 -8.40 8.70 -13.95
CA VAL A 279 -7.12 8.20 -14.48
C VAL A 279 -7.34 7.54 -15.84
N TYR A 280 -6.28 7.34 -16.61
CA TYR A 280 -6.30 6.40 -17.73
C TYR A 280 -6.06 4.98 -17.24
N LYS A 281 -6.81 4.02 -17.79
CA LYS A 281 -6.68 2.60 -17.46
C LYS A 281 -6.24 1.81 -18.68
N ALA A 282 -5.28 0.90 -18.49
CA ALA A 282 -4.70 0.09 -19.53
C ALA A 282 -4.81 -1.40 -19.17
N ASN A 283 -5.24 -2.24 -20.12
CA ASN A 283 -5.37 -3.68 -19.97
C ASN A 283 -4.16 -4.44 -20.52
N ALA A 284 -3.43 -3.84 -21.46
CA ALA A 284 -2.24 -4.42 -22.07
C ALA A 284 -1.15 -3.36 -22.33
N LEU A 285 0.06 -3.83 -22.67
CA LEU A 285 1.21 -2.98 -23.00
C LEU A 285 0.90 -1.97 -24.11
N GLU A 286 0.12 -2.35 -25.12
CA GLU A 286 -0.26 -1.47 -26.22
C GLU A 286 -1.16 -0.32 -25.74
N ASP A 287 -2.07 -0.56 -24.80
CA ASP A 287 -2.92 0.50 -24.23
C ASP A 287 -2.07 1.53 -23.49
N PHE A 288 -1.09 1.05 -22.69
CA PHE A 288 -0.14 1.92 -22.01
C PHE A 288 0.64 2.79 -22.99
N LYS A 289 1.07 2.22 -24.11
CA LYS A 289 1.79 2.94 -25.15
C LYS A 289 0.92 4.01 -25.79
N VAL A 290 -0.26 3.65 -26.28
CA VAL A 290 -1.20 4.59 -26.93
C VAL A 290 -1.58 5.73 -25.98
N GLN A 291 -1.85 5.43 -24.71
CA GLN A 291 -2.20 6.44 -23.72
C GLN A 291 -0.99 7.31 -23.34
N LEU A 292 0.21 6.74 -23.26
CA LEU A 292 1.44 7.49 -23.01
C LEU A 292 1.73 8.46 -24.17
N GLU A 293 1.72 7.98 -25.41
CA GLU A 293 1.88 8.80 -26.62
C GLU A 293 0.85 9.94 -26.62
N GLY A 294 -0.44 9.64 -26.46
CA GLY A 294 -1.49 10.64 -26.45
C GLY A 294 -1.33 11.70 -25.35
N LEU A 295 -0.87 11.32 -24.15
CA LEU A 295 -0.60 12.27 -23.06
C LEU A 295 0.64 13.14 -23.35
N LEU A 296 1.69 12.57 -23.93
CA LEU A 296 2.93 13.29 -24.22
C LEU A 296 2.80 14.26 -25.39
N ASP A 297 2.00 13.89 -26.40
CA ASP A 297 1.72 14.67 -27.61
C ASP A 297 0.60 15.70 -27.41
N GLY A 298 -0.21 15.53 -26.37
CA GLY A 298 -1.31 16.44 -26.01
C GLY A 298 -2.65 16.09 -26.65
N ASP A 299 -2.76 14.92 -27.29
CA ASP A 299 -4.00 14.37 -27.82
C ASP A 299 -4.96 13.89 -26.72
N LEU A 300 -4.41 13.50 -25.57
CA LEU A 300 -5.15 13.14 -24.36
C LEU A 300 -5.05 14.26 -23.32
N ALA A 301 -6.20 14.61 -22.74
CA ALA A 301 -6.26 15.63 -21.70
C ALA A 301 -5.65 15.13 -20.38
N SER A 302 -5.07 16.04 -19.61
CA SER A 302 -4.66 15.72 -18.24
C SER A 302 -5.86 15.43 -17.35
N LEU A 303 -5.85 14.28 -16.69
CA LEU A 303 -6.85 13.88 -15.68
C LEU A 303 -6.36 14.11 -14.23
N SER A 304 -5.18 14.73 -14.08
CA SER A 304 -4.46 14.87 -12.80
C SER A 304 -5.29 15.53 -11.69
N GLU A 305 -6.12 16.53 -12.03
CA GLU A 305 -6.96 17.20 -11.04
C GLU A 305 -8.05 16.27 -10.51
N ASN A 306 -8.73 15.52 -11.38
CA ASN A 306 -9.74 14.55 -10.94
C ASN A 306 -9.12 13.42 -10.12
N GLY A 307 -7.94 12.94 -10.53
CA GLY A 307 -7.13 12.00 -9.76
C GLY A 307 -6.80 12.53 -8.36
N TYR A 308 -6.36 13.79 -8.26
CA TYR A 308 -6.11 14.47 -6.99
C TYR A 308 -7.37 14.54 -6.11
N GLN A 309 -8.53 14.86 -6.70
CA GLN A 309 -9.79 14.86 -5.96
C GLN A 309 -10.10 13.48 -5.36
N GLN A 310 -9.85 12.38 -6.09
CA GLN A 310 -10.02 11.03 -5.53
C GLN A 310 -9.03 10.73 -4.40
N ALA A 311 -7.77 11.14 -4.52
CA ALA A 311 -6.80 11.03 -3.45
C ALA A 311 -7.21 11.85 -2.21
N SER A 312 -7.83 13.02 -2.40
CA SER A 312 -8.22 13.92 -1.32
C SER A 312 -9.30 13.33 -0.39
N LEU A 313 -10.16 12.46 -0.92
CA LEU A 313 -11.15 11.72 -0.13
C LEU A 313 -10.49 10.81 0.90
N LYS A 314 -9.25 10.38 0.63
CA LYS A 314 -8.42 9.52 1.49
C LYS A 314 -7.39 10.33 2.29
N SER A 315 -7.65 11.60 2.57
CA SER A 315 -6.72 12.43 3.37
C SER A 315 -6.48 11.83 4.76
N ILE A 316 -5.29 12.07 5.32
CA ILE A 316 -4.94 11.69 6.70
C ILE A 316 -6.02 12.10 7.70
N GLN A 317 -6.60 13.29 7.53
CA GLN A 317 -7.65 13.82 8.42
C GLN A 317 -8.93 12.99 8.34
N ASN A 318 -9.38 12.64 7.12
CA ASN A 318 -10.56 11.80 6.93
C ASN A 318 -10.33 10.39 7.50
N ILE A 319 -9.15 9.82 7.29
CA ILE A 319 -8.77 8.51 7.82
C ILE A 319 -8.66 8.54 9.35
N GLY A 320 -8.17 9.63 9.93
CA GLY A 320 -8.16 9.84 11.38
C GLY A 320 -9.56 9.77 11.99
N GLN A 321 -10.55 10.40 11.34
CA GLN A 321 -11.95 10.32 11.79
C GLN A 321 -12.52 8.91 11.68
N GLN A 322 -12.18 8.15 10.63
CA GLN A 322 -12.59 6.75 10.49
C GLN A 322 -11.98 5.88 11.60
N TYR A 323 -10.71 6.09 11.97
CA TYR A 323 -10.08 5.36 13.07
C TYR A 323 -10.80 5.53 14.41
N ILE A 324 -11.40 6.69 14.70
CA ILE A 324 -12.22 6.87 15.91
C ILE A 324 -13.33 5.82 15.97
N TYR A 325 -14.07 5.67 14.87
CA TYR A 325 -15.17 4.71 14.76
C TYR A 325 -14.65 3.27 14.86
N GLU A 326 -13.60 2.93 14.10
CA GLU A 326 -13.08 1.55 14.07
C GLU A 326 -12.53 1.10 15.44
N TYR A 327 -11.89 2.00 16.19
CA TYR A 327 -11.44 1.67 17.54
C TYR A 327 -12.59 1.53 18.53
N GLN A 328 -13.65 2.34 18.42
CA GLN A 328 -14.86 2.15 19.22
C GLN A 328 -15.53 0.80 18.92
N TYR A 329 -15.64 0.44 17.64
CA TYR A 329 -16.19 -0.83 17.19
C TYR A 329 -15.39 -2.02 17.73
N ALA A 330 -14.06 -1.99 17.60
CA ALA A 330 -13.19 -3.05 18.10
C ALA A 330 -13.31 -3.23 19.61
N GLY A 331 -13.46 -2.12 20.36
CA GLY A 331 -13.76 -2.16 21.80
C GLY A 331 -15.08 -2.86 22.11
N ALA A 332 -16.15 -2.59 21.34
CA ALA A 332 -17.46 -3.20 21.51
C ALA A 332 -17.44 -4.72 21.23
N CYS A 333 -16.85 -5.16 20.11
CA CYS A 333 -16.74 -6.59 19.78
C CYS A 333 -16.05 -7.39 20.88
N GLN A 334 -15.04 -6.79 21.50
CA GLN A 334 -14.27 -7.44 22.55
C GLN A 334 -15.06 -7.61 23.85
N LEU A 335 -15.91 -6.64 24.21
CA LEU A 335 -16.82 -6.73 25.36
C LEU A 335 -17.88 -7.82 25.16
N GLU A 336 -18.47 -7.91 23.96
CA GLU A 336 -19.45 -8.94 23.61
C GLU A 336 -18.86 -10.36 23.73
N MET A 337 -17.65 -10.57 23.19
CA MET A 337 -16.94 -11.85 23.31
C MET A 337 -16.64 -12.24 24.76
N GLN A 338 -16.37 -11.26 25.63
CA GLN A 338 -16.17 -11.51 27.05
C GLN A 338 -17.46 -11.90 27.77
N SER A 339 -18.59 -11.25 27.44
CA SER A 339 -19.90 -11.62 27.99
C SER A 339 -20.30 -13.04 27.62
N ASP A 340 -20.11 -13.46 26.37
CA ASP A 340 -20.44 -14.81 25.92
C ASP A 340 -19.58 -15.90 26.59
N LYS A 341 -18.29 -15.62 26.79
CA LYS A 341 -17.39 -16.50 27.56
C LYS A 341 -17.80 -16.62 29.02
N LYS A 342 -18.32 -15.54 29.62
CA LYS A 342 -18.82 -15.55 31.00
C LYS A 342 -20.12 -16.35 31.09
N LEU A 343 -21.05 -16.14 30.16
CA LEU A 343 -22.32 -16.87 30.05
C LEU A 343 -22.10 -18.38 29.86
N SER A 344 -21.26 -18.76 28.90
CA SER A 344 -20.91 -20.17 28.66
C SER A 344 -20.27 -20.82 29.89
N LYS A 345 -19.30 -20.17 30.56
CA LYS A 345 -18.73 -20.69 31.82
C LYS A 345 -19.78 -20.89 32.90
N ILE A 346 -20.72 -19.96 33.07
CA ILE A 346 -21.82 -20.09 34.04
C ILE A 346 -22.68 -21.32 33.70
N LEU A 347 -23.11 -21.45 32.44
CA LEU A 347 -23.89 -22.60 31.97
C LEU A 347 -23.16 -23.92 32.22
N PHE A 348 -21.90 -24.04 31.80
CA PHE A 348 -21.10 -25.27 32.01
C PHE A 348 -20.80 -25.56 33.48
N SER A 349 -20.75 -24.55 34.35
CA SER A 349 -20.60 -24.75 35.80
C SER A 349 -21.87 -25.29 36.46
N ASN A 350 -23.04 -24.94 35.93
CA ASN A 350 -24.33 -25.44 36.42
C ASN A 350 -24.64 -26.87 35.97
N PHE A 351 -24.04 -27.34 34.86
CA PHE A 351 -24.16 -28.74 34.39
C PHE A 351 -23.19 -29.72 35.07
N LYS A 352 -22.26 -29.24 35.92
CA LYS A 352 -21.30 -30.07 36.66
C LYS A 352 -21.67 -30.25 38.15
N ARG A 353 -22.91 -29.95 38.54
CA ARG A 353 -23.43 -30.20 39.89
C ARG A 353 -24.45 -31.31 39.90
#